data_AF-A0A9D7D450-F1
#
_entry.id   AF-A0A9D7D450-F1
#
_cell.length_a   1.000
_cell.length_b   1.000
_cell.length_c   1.000
_cell.angle_alpha   90.00
_cell.angle_beta   90.00
_cell.angle_gamma   90.00
#
_symmetry.space_group_name_H-M   'P 1'
#
loop_
_entity.id
_entity.type
_entity.pdbx_description
1 polymer ?
#
loop_
_entity_poly.entity_id
_entity_poly.type
_entity_poly.pdbx_seq_one_letter_code
_entity_poly.pdbx_strand_id
1 'polypeptide(L)'
;MKTLSILAVSLLACAGASFAQTRAAFSVEALVANAPAYVSSRYAQSELPSGLIAELTAAGFECQHSATGSECTRSREASPVCFDVVRVDITAESVSADQNRLCMGAEE
;
A
#
# COMPACT_ATOMS: atom_id res chain seq x y z
N MET A 1 51.32 -0.56 -36.33
CA MET A 1 51.26 -0.64 -34.84
C MET A 1 50.03 0.18 -34.43
N LYS A 2 48.84 -0.44 -34.38
CA LYS A 2 48.12 -0.86 -33.15
C LYS A 2 48.03 0.29 -32.13
N THR A 3 47.04 1.18 -32.22
CA THR A 3 45.62 1.10 -31.77
C THR A 3 45.39 1.53 -30.31
N LEU A 4 44.46 2.49 -30.20
CA LEU A 4 43.43 2.67 -29.16
C LEU A 4 43.84 3.32 -27.83
N SER A 5 43.77 4.66 -27.82
CA SER A 5 43.55 5.44 -26.61
C SER A 5 42.14 5.20 -26.07
N ILE A 6 42.09 4.79 -24.81
CA ILE A 6 40.91 4.59 -23.97
C ILE A 6 40.25 5.95 -23.73
N LEU A 7 39.03 6.15 -24.25
CA LEU A 7 38.13 7.20 -23.80
C LEU A 7 36.99 6.54 -23.03
N ALA A 8 37.12 6.53 -21.71
CA ALA A 8 36.07 6.14 -20.78
C ALA A 8 34.95 7.19 -20.86
N VAL A 9 33.88 6.88 -21.59
CA VAL A 9 32.63 7.65 -21.55
C VAL A 9 31.86 7.20 -20.32
N SER A 10 31.85 8.08 -19.33
CA SER A 10 31.07 8.04 -18.11
C SER A 10 29.58 7.92 -18.41
N LEU A 11 29.00 6.73 -18.23
CA LEU A 11 27.55 6.53 -18.16
C LEU A 11 27.05 7.02 -16.79
N LEU A 12 27.01 8.34 -16.60
CA LEU A 12 26.15 8.98 -15.61
C LEU A 12 24.82 9.31 -16.29
N ALA A 13 23.84 8.42 -16.14
CA ALA A 13 22.44 8.75 -16.39
C ALA A 13 21.52 7.76 -15.65
N CYS A 14 21.60 7.71 -14.32
CA CYS A 14 20.44 7.33 -13.50
C CYS A 14 19.41 8.47 -13.54
N ALA A 15 18.86 8.75 -14.72
CA ALA A 15 17.74 9.67 -14.90
C ALA A 15 16.46 8.85 -14.80
N GLY A 16 15.92 8.75 -13.58
CA GLY A 16 14.71 7.99 -13.29
C GLY A 16 14.33 7.91 -11.82
N ALA A 17 15.07 8.56 -10.92
CA ALA A 17 14.60 8.84 -9.56
C ALA A 17 13.55 9.96 -9.62
N SER A 18 12.42 9.69 -10.28
CA SER A 18 11.21 10.50 -10.16
C SER A 18 10.77 10.41 -8.71
N PHE A 19 11.12 11.42 -7.91
CA PHE A 19 10.52 11.78 -6.63
C PHE A 19 9.90 10.58 -5.91
N ALA A 20 10.74 9.63 -5.49
CA ALA A 20 10.39 8.78 -4.35
C ALA A 20 10.42 9.70 -3.13
N GLN A 21 9.43 10.60 -3.05
CA GLN A 21 9.09 11.33 -1.85
C GLN A 21 8.90 10.23 -0.82
N THR A 22 9.91 10.05 0.02
CA THR A 22 10.05 8.89 0.89
C THR A 22 9.01 9.09 1.98
N ARG A 23 7.75 8.76 1.66
CA ARG A 23 6.68 8.69 2.64
C ARG A 23 7.19 7.81 3.78
N ALA A 24 6.85 8.18 5.00
CA ALA A 24 7.11 7.31 6.15
C ALA A 24 6.57 5.91 5.84
N ALA A 25 7.15 4.87 6.45
CA ALA A 25 6.68 3.50 6.23
C ALA A 25 5.16 3.39 6.40
N PHE A 26 4.52 2.57 5.56
CA PHE A 26 3.09 2.31 5.65
C PHE A 26 2.78 1.52 6.93
N SER A 27 1.85 2.02 7.76
CA SER A 27 1.34 1.32 8.94
C SER A 27 -0.13 0.97 8.74
N VAL A 28 -0.42 -0.33 8.79
CA VAL A 28 -1.78 -0.85 8.78
C VAL A 28 -2.50 -0.48 10.07
N GLU A 29 -1.79 -0.48 11.21
CA GLU A 29 -2.36 -0.11 12.50
C GLU A 29 -2.85 1.35 12.50
N ALA A 30 -2.04 2.27 11.96
CA ALA A 30 -2.42 3.68 11.86
C ALA A 30 -3.59 3.89 10.88
N LEU A 31 -3.62 3.12 9.78
CA LEU A 31 -4.75 3.14 8.84
C LEU A 31 -6.04 2.68 9.52
N VAL A 32 -6.02 1.57 10.26
CA VAL A 32 -7.20 1.05 10.98
C VAL A 32 -7.62 1.99 12.11
N ALA A 33 -6.67 2.63 12.80
CA ALA A 33 -6.98 3.55 13.90
C ALA A 33 -7.75 4.80 13.44
N ASN A 34 -7.42 5.36 12.28
CA ASN A 34 -8.16 6.48 11.68
C ASN A 34 -7.84 6.63 10.18
N ALA A 35 -8.56 5.89 9.33
CA ALA A 35 -8.28 5.84 7.91
C ALA A 35 -8.37 7.21 7.21
N PRO A 36 -9.41 8.05 7.44
CA PRO A 36 -9.51 9.36 6.79
C PRO A 36 -8.34 10.28 7.14
N ALA A 37 -7.97 10.37 8.42
CA ALA A 37 -6.85 11.22 8.86
C ALA A 37 -5.50 10.67 8.36
N TYR A 38 -5.31 9.36 8.43
CA TYR A 38 -4.07 8.72 7.99
C TYR A 38 -3.85 8.92 6.48
N VAL A 39 -4.88 8.68 5.65
CA VAL A 39 -4.79 8.87 4.20
C VAL A 39 -4.60 10.35 3.83
N SER A 40 -5.39 11.26 4.40
CA SER A 40 -5.26 12.70 4.11
C SER A 40 -3.90 13.28 4.52
N SER A 41 -3.24 12.71 5.52
CA SER A 41 -1.89 13.12 5.92
C SER A 41 -0.78 12.64 4.97
N ARG A 42 -1.06 11.67 4.10
CA ARG A 42 -0.05 10.96 3.29
C ARG A 42 -0.22 11.15 1.78
N TYR A 43 -1.44 11.27 1.30
CA TYR A 43 -1.76 11.31 -0.13
C TYR A 43 -2.41 12.64 -0.50
N ALA A 44 -1.97 13.23 -1.60
CA ALA A 44 -2.76 14.25 -2.26
C ALA A 44 -4.01 13.61 -2.89
N GLN A 45 -5.09 14.38 -3.00
CA GLN A 45 -6.35 13.85 -3.54
C GLN A 45 -6.21 13.33 -4.98
N SER A 46 -5.31 13.93 -5.78
CA SER A 46 -5.00 13.48 -7.14
C SER A 46 -4.28 12.12 -7.22
N GLU A 47 -3.76 11.62 -6.10
CA GLU A 47 -3.08 10.33 -6.02
C GLU A 47 -4.03 9.21 -5.58
N LEU A 48 -5.26 9.56 -5.16
CA LEU A 48 -6.27 8.58 -4.79
C LEU A 48 -7.13 8.20 -6.01
N PRO A 49 -7.56 6.93 -6.11
CA PRO A 49 -7.31 5.84 -5.16
C PRO A 49 -6.01 5.07 -5.43
N SER A 50 -5.35 5.30 -6.58
CA SER A 50 -4.29 4.43 -7.11
C SER A 50 -3.06 4.34 -6.20
N GLY A 51 -2.62 5.44 -5.59
CA GLY A 51 -1.46 5.48 -4.70
C GLY A 51 -1.68 4.68 -3.41
N LEU A 52 -2.89 4.75 -2.84
CA LEU A 52 -3.24 3.97 -1.65
C LEU A 52 -3.34 2.48 -1.98
N ILE A 53 -4.00 2.13 -3.09
CA ILE A 53 -4.11 0.74 -3.57
C ILE A 53 -2.71 0.14 -3.80
N ALA A 54 -1.78 0.90 -4.38
CA ALA A 54 -0.41 0.42 -4.59
C ALA A 54 0.32 0.11 -3.27
N GLU A 55 0.20 0.96 -2.25
CA GLU A 55 0.79 0.69 -0.93
C GLU A 55 0.11 -0.48 -0.20
N LEU A 56 -1.22 -0.64 -0.34
CA LEU A 56 -1.96 -1.78 0.21
C LEU A 56 -1.51 -3.09 -0.42
N THR A 57 -1.41 -3.15 -1.75
CA THR A 57 -0.91 -4.34 -2.46
C THR A 57 0.53 -4.65 -2.08
N ALA A 58 1.39 -3.63 -1.95
CA ALA A 58 2.76 -3.82 -1.46
C ALA A 58 2.81 -4.31 0.00
N ALA A 59 1.82 -3.95 0.81
CA ALA A 59 1.62 -4.46 2.17
C ALA A 59 0.93 -5.83 2.22
N GLY A 60 0.69 -6.48 1.08
CA GLY A 60 0.13 -7.83 0.98
C GLY A 60 -1.39 -7.90 1.09
N PHE A 61 -2.09 -6.81 0.79
CA PHE A 61 -3.55 -6.84 0.61
C PHE A 61 -3.92 -7.34 -0.79
N GLU A 62 -5.01 -8.07 -0.87
CA GLU A 62 -5.68 -8.40 -2.12
C GLU A 62 -6.81 -7.38 -2.35
N CYS A 63 -6.79 -6.69 -3.50
CA CYS A 63 -7.76 -5.66 -3.82
C CYS A 63 -8.71 -6.11 -4.94
N GLN A 64 -10.01 -5.95 -4.70
CA GLN A 64 -11.07 -6.10 -5.69
C GLN A 64 -11.60 -4.73 -6.09
N HIS A 65 -11.70 -4.49 -7.39
CA HIS A 65 -12.15 -3.22 -7.95
C HIS A 65 -13.59 -3.34 -8.48
N SER A 66 -14.40 -2.32 -8.23
CA SER A 66 -15.76 -2.20 -8.74
C SER A 66 -15.97 -0.83 -9.40
N ALA A 67 -17.15 -0.61 -9.98
CA ALA A 67 -17.50 0.67 -10.59
C ALA A 67 -17.58 1.82 -9.56
N THR A 68 -17.80 1.51 -8.29
CA THR A 68 -18.06 2.50 -7.22
C THR A 68 -16.92 2.62 -6.22
N GLY A 69 -15.91 1.77 -6.30
CA GLY A 69 -14.79 1.78 -5.36
C GLY A 69 -13.88 0.58 -5.46
N SER A 70 -13.02 0.42 -4.47
CA SER A 70 -12.14 -0.74 -4.30
C SER A 70 -12.21 -1.22 -2.86
N GLU A 71 -12.25 -2.53 -2.69
CA GLU A 71 -12.15 -3.20 -1.40
C GLU A 71 -10.83 -3.97 -1.35
N CYS A 72 -9.99 -3.70 -0.36
CA CYS A 72 -8.73 -4.39 -0.15
C CYS A 72 -8.77 -5.15 1.17
N THR A 73 -8.44 -6.45 1.13
CA THR A 73 -8.47 -7.31 2.33
C THR A 73 -7.11 -7.97 2.56
N ARG A 74 -6.73 -8.12 3.82
CA ARG A 74 -5.57 -8.91 4.24
C ARG A 74 -5.89 -9.68 5.52
N SER A 75 -5.58 -10.97 5.50
CA SER A 75 -5.67 -11.83 6.69
C SER A 75 -4.28 -12.12 7.25
N ARG A 76 -4.16 -12.14 8.58
CA ARG A 76 -2.94 -12.52 9.30
C ARG A 76 -3.29 -13.47 10.44
N GLU A 77 -2.51 -14.52 10.61
CA GLU A 77 -2.64 -15.40 11.77
C GLU A 77 -2.37 -14.59 13.07
N ALA A 78 -3.33 -14.64 13.99
CA ALA A 78 -3.26 -14.00 15.30
C ALA A 78 -3.01 -15.03 16.42
N SER A 79 -3.54 -16.23 16.27
CA SER A 79 -3.30 -17.40 17.13
C SER A 79 -3.56 -18.68 16.33
N PRO A 80 -3.26 -19.89 16.86
CA PRO A 80 -3.48 -21.15 16.15
C PRO A 80 -4.91 -21.39 15.65
N VAL A 81 -5.90 -20.70 16.22
CA VAL A 81 -7.32 -20.81 15.85
C VAL A 81 -7.92 -19.47 15.42
N CYS A 82 -7.16 -18.37 15.37
CA CYS A 82 -7.70 -17.06 15.05
C CYS A 82 -6.90 -16.31 13.99
N PHE A 83 -7.62 -15.56 13.15
CA PHE A 83 -7.07 -14.67 12.14
C PHE A 83 -7.54 -13.24 12.38
N ASP A 84 -6.63 -12.28 12.29
CA ASP A 84 -6.98 -10.87 12.17
C ASP A 84 -7.17 -10.56 10.68
N VAL A 85 -8.37 -10.11 10.33
CA VAL A 85 -8.76 -9.72 8.97
C VAL A 85 -8.89 -8.21 8.95
N VAL A 86 -8.08 -7.55 8.13
CA VAL A 86 -8.18 -6.12 7.88
C VAL A 86 -8.89 -5.91 6.55
N ARG A 87 -9.93 -5.09 6.55
CA ARG A 87 -10.64 -4.63 5.35
C ARG A 87 -10.42 -3.13 5.19
N VAL A 88 -10.22 -2.69 3.95
CA VAL A 88 -10.08 -1.29 3.57
C VAL A 88 -11.01 -1.02 2.40
N ASP A 89 -11.97 -0.12 2.60
CA ASP A 89 -12.89 0.33 1.56
C ASP A 89 -12.48 1.71 1.06
N ILE A 90 -12.37 1.85 -0.26
CA ILE A 90 -11.92 3.06 -0.93
C ILE A 90 -12.97 3.46 -1.96
N THR A 91 -13.60 4.60 -1.74
CA THR A 91 -14.53 5.22 -2.72
C THR A 91 -13.92 6.51 -3.26
N ALA A 92 -14.65 7.19 -4.16
CA ALA A 92 -14.25 8.52 -4.63
C ALA A 92 -14.27 9.59 -3.51
N GLU A 93 -15.06 9.35 -2.45
CA GLU A 93 -15.36 10.35 -1.42
C GLU A 93 -14.74 10.02 -0.06
N SER A 94 -14.43 8.74 0.19
CA SER A 94 -14.03 8.30 1.53
C SER A 94 -13.09 7.09 1.49
N VAL A 95 -12.32 6.95 2.56
CA VAL A 95 -11.58 5.73 2.88
C VAL A 95 -11.97 5.30 4.29
N SER A 96 -12.34 4.03 4.46
CA SER A 96 -12.52 3.39 5.75
C SER A 96 -11.64 2.16 5.86
N ALA A 97 -11.26 1.82 7.09
CA ALA A 97 -10.55 0.59 7.37
C ALA A 97 -11.02 0.03 8.71
N ASP A 98 -11.17 -1.29 8.78
CA ASP A 98 -11.54 -2.01 9.98
C ASP A 98 -10.70 -3.26 10.14
N GLN A 99 -10.62 -3.75 11.38
CA GLN A 99 -9.96 -4.99 11.72
C GLN A 99 -10.90 -5.85 12.56
N ASN A 100 -11.16 -7.07 12.09
CA ASN A 100 -11.95 -8.05 12.80
C ASN A 100 -11.11 -9.29 13.08
N ARG A 101 -11.25 -9.83 14.29
CA ARG A 101 -10.65 -11.12 14.66
C ARG A 101 -11.68 -12.23 14.47
N LEU A 102 -11.34 -13.21 13.65
CA LEU A 102 -12.16 -14.39 13.38
C LEU A 102 -11.50 -15.62 14.00
N CYS A 103 -12.18 -16.31 14.90
CA CYS A 103 -11.68 -17.52 15.57
C CYS A 103 -12.51 -18.75 15.20
N MET A 104 -11.86 -19.85 14.82
CA MET A 104 -12.53 -21.14 14.62
C MET A 104 -13.00 -21.70 15.97
N GLY A 105 -14.29 -22.03 16.08
CA GLY A 105 -14.89 -22.55 17.31
C GLY A 105 -15.38 -21.49 18.29
N ALA A 106 -15.36 -20.20 17.93
CA ALA A 106 -16.21 -19.21 18.57
C ALA A 106 -17.64 -19.43 18.04
N GLU A 107 -18.36 -20.33 18.70
CA GLU A 107 -19.82 -20.42 18.64
C GLU A 107 -20.44 -19.06 19.00
N GLU A 108 -21.44 -18.63 18.22
CA GLU A 108 -22.18 -17.37 18.39
C GLU A 108 -22.90 -17.28 19.74
#